data_AF-A0A9N7MZS2-F1
#
_entry.id   AF-A0A9N7MZS2-F1
#
_cell.length_a   1.000
_cell.length_b   1.000
_cell.length_c   1.000
_cell.angle_alpha   90.00
_cell.angle_beta   90.00
_cell.angle_gamma   90.00
#
_symmetry.space_group_name_H-M   'P 1'
#
loop_
_entity.id
_entity.type
_entity.pdbx_description
1 polymer ?
#
loop_
_entity_poly.entity_id
_entity_poly.type
_entity_poly.pdbx_seq_one_letter_code
_entity_poly.pdbx_strand_id
1 'polypeptide(L)'
;MMGCWVSRFSIWVLFVLNLAFCSRGFDPVDQYYINCGSSGDVTVGNVTYSADRSASRYLSTPRDILADANLNDESIFSTARIFTAPSRYTFPIKQAGRHWIRLRFHPFVYQSYDMNNAVFFVFSQKNTLLSSFTPNRNSTVKEYSVNLTSGDFVLTFSPSANSFAYINAVEVVSSPDDLITDDASLYNPVGPFTGLLTESLETIARLNMGGSYISLANDTLGREWRKMKTEHLFDYYNMSLLLFLSLLLSLCILRRSFLLRRHCYLLDYECFMPSDDRKLSTKLSGEVIRRNKNLRLNEYKFLLKAIVSSGIGEETYVPRTVLEGREADPTLLDALSEMDEFFLASIGRLLRRTGISPKEIDILVVNVSMLATVPSLASPSSRDLRALVVTSESLTPNWYAGTDRSMILANCLFRAGGCAMVLSTLPGPNAKLRLGQLARTHHGARDESYGCCMQTEDEFGRAGDFRSPVVDFRSGVEHFCLHTGGKAVIDAVARSLGLSEADVEPARMTLHRFGNTSASSLWYVLAYMEAKGRLKKGDRVLMISFGAGFKCNSCLWEVVRDLDGNGNVWEGMIDEYPVGNTAEKSPFLGKFGWLQNEVDEDFRFPED
;
A
#
# COMPACT_ATOMS: atom_id res chain seq x y z
N MET A 1 3.60 -24.02 10.44
CA MET A 1 4.96 -23.45 10.54
C MET A 1 6.01 -24.06 9.59
N MET A 2 5.70 -25.12 8.82
CA MET A 2 6.66 -25.74 7.87
C MET A 2 6.68 -25.12 6.45
N GLY A 3 5.60 -24.46 5.99
CA GLY A 3 5.53 -23.94 4.62
C GLY A 3 6.43 -22.72 4.31
N CYS A 4 6.85 -21.96 5.32
CA CYS A 4 7.64 -20.73 5.14
C CYS A 4 9.15 -21.03 4.94
N TRP A 5 9.62 -22.18 5.40
CA TRP A 5 11.02 -22.61 5.24
C TRP A 5 11.29 -23.17 3.83
N VAL A 6 10.32 -23.88 3.25
CA VAL A 6 10.45 -24.46 1.91
C VAL A 6 10.53 -23.38 0.83
N SER A 7 9.78 -22.28 0.95
CA SER A 7 9.82 -21.20 -0.05
C SER A 7 11.12 -20.39 -0.01
N ARG A 8 11.68 -20.16 1.18
CA ARG A 8 12.97 -19.45 1.34
C ARG A 8 14.17 -20.28 0.88
N PHE A 9 14.14 -21.60 1.09
CA PHE A 9 15.16 -22.51 0.58
C PHE A 9 15.11 -22.62 -0.94
N SER A 10 13.91 -22.66 -1.52
CA SER A 10 13.71 -22.73 -2.99
C SER A 10 14.22 -21.47 -3.71
N ILE A 11 14.01 -20.28 -3.11
CA ILE A 11 14.54 -19.02 -3.65
C ILE A 11 16.07 -18.98 -3.60
N TRP A 12 16.69 -19.48 -2.52
CA TRP A 12 18.15 -19.58 -2.41
C TRP A 12 18.76 -20.57 -3.41
N VAL A 13 18.12 -21.74 -3.59
CA VAL A 13 18.56 -22.74 -4.58
C VAL A 13 18.42 -22.19 -6.00
N LEU A 14 17.34 -21.46 -6.31
CA LEU A 14 17.19 -20.78 -7.61
C LEU A 14 18.20 -19.64 -7.81
N PHE A 15 18.59 -18.92 -6.75
CA PHE A 15 19.61 -17.87 -6.81
C PHE A 15 21.02 -18.44 -7.01
N VAL A 16 21.35 -19.56 -6.34
CA VAL A 16 22.63 -20.27 -6.52
C VAL A 16 22.69 -20.98 -7.88
N LEU A 17 21.59 -21.55 -8.36
CA LEU A 17 21.50 -22.10 -9.72
C LEU A 17 21.65 -21.01 -10.77
N ASN A 18 21.07 -19.82 -10.59
CA ASN A 18 21.29 -18.67 -11.48
C ASN A 18 22.75 -18.16 -11.45
N LEU A 19 23.41 -18.20 -10.29
CA LEU A 19 24.85 -17.90 -10.20
C LEU A 19 25.73 -18.97 -10.87
N ALA A 20 25.29 -20.23 -10.89
CA ALA A 20 26.01 -21.32 -11.56
C ALA A 20 25.84 -21.31 -13.09
N PHE A 21 24.84 -20.61 -13.63
CA PHE A 21 24.66 -20.41 -15.08
C PHE A 21 25.34 -19.15 -15.63
N CYS A 22 25.92 -18.31 -14.77
CA CYS A 22 26.75 -17.20 -15.20
C CYS A 22 28.21 -17.64 -15.35
N SER A 23 28.71 -17.61 -16.59
CA SER A 23 30.08 -17.89 -17.04
C SER A 23 30.45 -19.36 -17.32
N ARG A 24 29.77 -19.98 -18.28
CA ARG A 24 30.51 -20.77 -19.26
C ARG A 24 30.82 -19.88 -20.46
N GLY A 25 32.10 -19.59 -20.67
CA GLY A 25 32.56 -18.97 -21.91
C GLY A 25 32.25 -19.90 -23.09
N PHE A 26 31.93 -19.33 -24.24
CA PHE A 26 31.75 -20.10 -25.46
C PHE A 26 33.12 -20.64 -25.92
N ASP A 27 33.20 -21.94 -26.15
CA ASP A 27 34.38 -22.59 -26.72
C ASP A 27 34.09 -22.92 -28.20
N PRO A 28 34.76 -22.28 -29.16
CA PRO A 28 34.49 -22.49 -30.57
C PRO A 28 34.76 -23.94 -31.02
N VAL A 29 33.83 -24.55 -31.75
CA VAL A 29 34.00 -25.91 -32.31
C VAL A 29 34.97 -25.90 -33.50
N ASP A 30 34.87 -24.88 -34.35
CA ASP A 30 35.79 -24.64 -35.46
C ASP A 30 36.81 -23.56 -35.06
N GLN A 31 38.09 -23.91 -35.11
CA GLN A 31 39.22 -23.08 -34.69
C GLN A 31 40.41 -23.27 -35.63
N TYR A 32 40.54 -22.38 -36.60
CA TYR A 32 41.68 -22.35 -37.52
C TYR A 32 42.46 -21.05 -37.33
N TYR A 33 43.70 -21.15 -36.88
CA TYR A 33 44.62 -20.02 -36.70
C TYR A 33 45.89 -20.30 -37.49
N ILE A 34 46.10 -19.58 -38.59
CA ILE A 34 47.23 -19.80 -39.49
C ILE A 34 48.17 -18.60 -39.44
N ASN A 35 49.44 -18.86 -39.09
CA ASN A 35 50.54 -17.91 -39.23
C ASN A 35 51.12 -18.02 -40.65
N CYS A 36 50.70 -17.14 -41.53
CA CYS A 36 50.94 -17.26 -42.96
C CYS A 36 52.36 -16.80 -43.31
N GLY A 37 53.12 -17.60 -44.04
CA GLY A 37 54.53 -17.36 -44.33
C GLY A 37 55.51 -17.88 -43.28
N SER A 38 55.04 -18.28 -42.10
CA SER A 38 55.92 -18.72 -41.01
C SER A 38 56.39 -20.17 -41.15
N SER A 39 57.62 -20.40 -40.70
CA SER A 39 58.22 -21.73 -40.54
C SER A 39 57.92 -22.39 -39.18
N GLY A 40 57.46 -21.62 -38.19
CA GLY A 40 57.17 -22.07 -36.83
C GLY A 40 55.85 -21.53 -36.27
N ASP A 41 55.30 -22.25 -35.30
CA ASP A 41 54.09 -21.84 -34.58
C ASP A 41 54.40 -20.62 -33.72
N VAL A 42 53.42 -19.73 -33.55
CA VAL A 42 53.56 -18.54 -32.69
C VAL A 42 52.35 -18.42 -31.76
N THR A 43 52.58 -18.07 -30.50
CA THR A 43 51.49 -17.90 -29.52
C THR A 43 51.29 -16.42 -29.23
N VAL A 44 50.09 -15.92 -29.51
CA VAL A 44 49.69 -14.53 -29.24
C VAL A 44 48.56 -14.55 -28.21
N GLY A 45 48.86 -14.06 -27.01
CA GLY A 45 47.93 -14.17 -25.87
C GLY A 45 47.71 -15.64 -25.49
N ASN A 46 46.47 -16.12 -25.58
CA ASN A 46 46.10 -17.51 -25.28
C ASN A 46 45.90 -18.38 -26.53
N VAL A 47 46.23 -17.87 -27.73
CA VAL A 47 45.97 -18.54 -29.01
C VAL A 47 47.29 -18.87 -29.70
N THR A 48 47.47 -20.13 -30.07
CA THR A 48 48.61 -20.61 -30.87
C THR A 48 48.24 -20.69 -32.34
N TYR A 49 48.95 -19.94 -33.17
CA TYR A 49 48.81 -19.94 -34.62
C TYR A 49 49.75 -20.99 -35.22
N SER A 50 49.19 -21.91 -36.00
CA SER A 50 49.97 -22.94 -36.69
C SER A 50 50.79 -22.34 -37.82
N ALA A 51 52.04 -22.78 -37.93
CA ALA A 51 52.94 -22.45 -39.03
C ALA A 51 52.31 -22.82 -40.38
N ASP A 52 52.68 -22.05 -41.41
CA ASP A 52 52.15 -22.22 -42.76
C ASP A 52 52.40 -23.64 -43.29
N ARG A 53 53.57 -24.22 -43.00
CA ARG A 53 53.90 -25.61 -43.38
C ARG A 53 52.86 -26.61 -42.85
N SER A 54 52.42 -26.46 -41.61
CA SER A 54 51.41 -27.33 -40.98
C SER A 54 50.00 -27.07 -41.51
N ALA A 55 49.73 -25.82 -41.89
CA ALA A 55 48.46 -25.36 -42.44
C ALA A 55 48.31 -25.56 -43.95
N SER A 56 49.40 -25.90 -44.66
CA SER A 56 49.43 -26.13 -46.11
C SER A 56 48.41 -27.15 -46.61
N ARG A 57 47.97 -28.08 -45.74
CA ARG A 57 46.86 -29.01 -46.02
C ARG A 57 45.53 -28.33 -46.38
N TYR A 58 45.34 -27.09 -45.96
CA TYR A 58 44.16 -26.29 -46.28
C TYR A 58 44.36 -25.42 -47.53
N LEU A 59 45.60 -25.28 -48.02
CA LEU A 59 45.95 -24.31 -49.06
C LEU A 59 46.16 -24.99 -50.42
N SER A 60 45.55 -24.42 -51.45
CA SER A 60 45.85 -24.70 -52.85
C SER A 60 46.34 -23.43 -53.55
N THR A 61 47.63 -23.40 -53.87
CA THR A 61 48.31 -22.29 -54.55
C THR A 61 49.22 -22.82 -55.67
N PRO A 62 49.32 -22.13 -56.83
CA PRO A 62 50.26 -22.52 -57.89
C PRO A 62 51.72 -22.17 -57.58
N ARG A 63 51.98 -21.26 -56.63
CA ARG A 63 53.34 -20.89 -56.20
C ARG A 63 53.44 -20.80 -54.68
N ASP A 64 54.57 -21.23 -54.15
CA ASP A 64 54.86 -21.20 -52.72
C ASP A 64 55.85 -20.07 -52.40
N ILE A 65 55.34 -18.89 -52.04
CA ILE A 65 56.15 -17.71 -51.71
C ILE A 65 55.88 -17.34 -50.25
N LEU A 66 56.89 -17.56 -49.41
CA LEU A 66 56.89 -17.23 -47.99
C LEU A 66 57.81 -16.03 -47.75
N ALA A 67 57.23 -14.94 -47.27
CA ALA A 67 57.93 -13.71 -46.97
C ALA A 67 58.18 -13.63 -45.45
N ASP A 68 59.41 -13.27 -45.09
CA ASP A 68 59.83 -13.01 -43.73
C ASP A 68 60.46 -11.61 -43.68
N ALA A 69 59.99 -10.77 -42.76
CA ALA A 69 60.48 -9.42 -42.57
C ALA A 69 61.86 -9.38 -41.90
N ASN A 70 62.41 -10.52 -41.44
CA ASN A 70 63.63 -10.64 -40.65
C ASN A 70 63.60 -9.78 -39.37
N LEU A 71 62.42 -9.62 -38.80
CA LEU A 71 62.23 -8.99 -37.50
C LEU A 71 62.40 -10.10 -36.46
N ASN A 72 63.30 -9.94 -35.49
CA ASN A 72 63.46 -10.86 -34.34
C ASN A 72 62.27 -10.77 -33.37
N ASP A 73 61.06 -10.70 -33.91
CA ASP A 73 59.81 -10.49 -33.19
C ASP A 73 58.90 -11.69 -33.40
N GLU A 74 58.47 -12.32 -32.30
CA GLU A 74 57.52 -13.45 -32.29
C GLU A 74 56.08 -12.93 -32.52
N SER A 75 55.89 -12.28 -33.66
CA SER A 75 54.64 -11.62 -34.04
C SER A 75 54.02 -12.31 -35.26
N ILE A 76 52.70 -12.44 -35.28
CA ILE A 76 51.94 -12.89 -36.46
C ILE A 76 52.02 -11.92 -37.65
N PHE A 77 52.72 -10.79 -37.50
CA PHE A 77 52.95 -9.80 -38.54
C PHE A 77 54.37 -9.82 -39.12
N SER A 78 55.29 -10.62 -38.56
CA SER A 78 56.68 -10.71 -39.05
C SER A 78 56.79 -11.51 -40.35
N THR A 79 55.82 -12.38 -40.63
CA THR A 79 55.78 -13.19 -41.85
C THR A 79 54.50 -12.95 -42.64
N ALA A 80 54.55 -13.26 -43.94
CA ALA A 80 53.39 -13.24 -44.81
C ALA A 80 53.51 -14.29 -45.92
N ARG A 81 52.38 -14.78 -46.41
CA ARG A 81 52.33 -15.56 -47.64
C ARG A 81 51.93 -14.68 -48.81
N ILE A 82 52.63 -14.79 -49.94
CA ILE A 82 52.37 -14.01 -51.15
C ILE A 82 51.75 -14.90 -52.23
N PHE A 83 50.68 -14.42 -52.86
CA PHE A 83 50.00 -15.07 -53.98
C PHE A 83 50.15 -14.23 -55.25
N THR A 84 50.72 -14.83 -56.28
CA THR A 84 50.89 -14.20 -57.62
C THR A 84 49.82 -14.65 -58.62
N ALA A 85 48.94 -15.55 -58.22
CA ALA A 85 47.80 -16.05 -58.99
C ALA A 85 46.68 -16.48 -58.02
N PRO A 86 45.43 -16.66 -58.49
CA PRO A 86 44.32 -17.07 -57.65
C PRO A 86 44.63 -18.32 -56.82
N SER A 87 44.52 -18.18 -55.50
CA SER A 87 44.88 -19.20 -54.52
C SER A 87 43.77 -19.33 -53.49
N ARG A 88 43.52 -20.53 -52.95
CA ARG A 88 42.39 -20.78 -52.05
C ARG A 88 42.79 -21.54 -50.79
N TYR A 89 42.27 -21.10 -49.65
CA TYR A 89 42.21 -21.90 -48.43
C TYR A 89 40.85 -22.61 -48.36
N THR A 90 40.85 -23.87 -47.94
CA THR A 90 39.67 -24.73 -47.79
C THR A 90 39.64 -25.28 -46.37
N PHE A 91 38.64 -24.89 -45.59
CA PHE A 91 38.49 -25.23 -44.18
C PHE A 91 37.28 -26.14 -43.97
N PRO A 92 37.44 -27.37 -43.47
CA PRO A 92 36.30 -28.21 -43.11
C PRO A 92 35.52 -27.62 -41.94
N ILE A 93 34.22 -27.37 -42.10
CA ILE A 93 33.37 -26.79 -41.05
C ILE A 93 32.64 -27.91 -40.30
N LYS A 94 32.92 -28.02 -39.01
CA LYS A 94 32.32 -29.05 -38.13
C LYS A 94 30.95 -28.64 -37.60
N GLN A 95 30.75 -27.34 -37.35
CA GLN A 95 29.49 -26.80 -36.84
C GLN A 95 28.89 -25.85 -37.88
N ALA A 96 27.66 -26.11 -38.34
CA ALA A 96 26.92 -25.12 -39.12
C ALA A 96 26.52 -23.94 -38.21
N GLY A 97 26.57 -22.72 -38.76
CA GLY A 97 26.23 -21.50 -38.02
C GLY A 97 27.16 -20.34 -38.30
N ARG A 98 27.14 -19.33 -37.43
CA ARG A 98 27.90 -18.10 -37.60
C ARG A 98 29.38 -18.29 -37.31
N HIS A 99 30.23 -17.74 -38.17
CA HIS A 99 31.69 -17.80 -38.03
C HIS A 99 32.30 -16.41 -38.18
N TRP A 100 33.35 -16.16 -37.41
CA TRP A 100 34.24 -15.02 -37.57
C TRP A 100 35.40 -15.38 -38.48
N ILE A 101 35.53 -14.64 -39.58
CA ILE A 101 36.66 -14.71 -40.50
C ILE A 101 37.51 -13.47 -40.26
N ARG A 102 38.75 -13.63 -39.81
CA ARG A 102 39.69 -12.52 -39.62
C ARG A 102 40.88 -12.67 -40.54
N LEU A 103 41.17 -11.58 -41.24
CA LEU A 103 42.28 -11.46 -42.16
C LEU A 103 43.20 -10.36 -41.63
N ARG A 104 44.46 -10.71 -41.38
CA ARG A 104 45.46 -9.79 -40.84
C ARG A 104 46.48 -9.44 -41.91
N PHE A 105 46.68 -8.13 -42.11
CA PHE A 105 47.61 -7.59 -43.08
C PHE A 105 48.55 -6.58 -42.40
N HIS A 106 49.85 -6.78 -42.54
CA HIS A 106 50.89 -5.84 -42.17
C HIS A 106 51.89 -5.78 -43.33
N PRO A 107 51.96 -4.65 -44.05
CA PRO A 107 52.82 -4.57 -45.21
C PRO A 107 54.28 -4.43 -44.83
N PHE A 108 55.14 -5.21 -45.48
CA PHE A 108 56.59 -5.03 -45.47
C PHE A 108 57.15 -5.33 -46.86
N VAL A 109 58.43 -4.99 -47.08
CA VAL A 109 59.13 -5.26 -48.33
C VAL A 109 59.86 -6.59 -48.23
N TYR A 110 59.60 -7.50 -49.17
CA TYR A 110 60.29 -8.77 -49.29
C TYR A 110 60.73 -8.98 -50.73
N GLN A 111 62.04 -9.03 -50.98
CA GLN A 111 62.61 -9.09 -52.33
C GLN A 111 62.02 -7.98 -53.24
N SER A 112 61.40 -8.35 -54.36
CA SER A 112 60.73 -7.42 -55.27
C SER A 112 59.27 -7.10 -54.89
N TYR A 113 58.75 -7.68 -53.80
CA TYR A 113 57.37 -7.52 -53.36
C TYR A 113 57.29 -6.47 -52.26
N ASP A 114 56.88 -5.25 -52.62
CA ASP A 114 56.46 -4.24 -51.65
C ASP A 114 54.96 -4.36 -51.39
N MET A 115 54.60 -4.94 -50.26
CA MET A 115 53.21 -5.23 -49.90
C MET A 115 52.32 -3.99 -49.88
N ASN A 116 52.87 -2.77 -49.69
CA ASN A 116 52.07 -1.54 -49.77
C ASN A 116 51.45 -1.32 -51.16
N ASN A 117 52.00 -1.95 -52.21
CA ASN A 117 51.53 -1.82 -53.59
C ASN A 117 50.63 -3.00 -54.03
N ALA A 118 50.29 -3.92 -53.11
CA ALA A 118 49.42 -5.04 -53.40
C ALA A 118 47.98 -4.55 -53.68
N VAL A 119 47.37 -5.08 -54.73
CA VAL A 119 45.97 -4.85 -55.10
C VAL A 119 45.34 -6.20 -55.42
N PHE A 120 44.36 -6.59 -54.61
CA PHE A 120 43.74 -7.90 -54.75
C PHE A 120 42.33 -7.95 -54.17
N PHE A 121 41.66 -9.07 -54.46
CA PHE A 121 40.33 -9.36 -53.99
C PHE A 121 40.37 -10.59 -53.07
N VAL A 122 39.46 -10.62 -52.10
CA VAL A 122 39.23 -11.79 -51.28
C VAL A 122 37.76 -12.14 -51.32
N PHE A 123 37.48 -13.34 -51.78
CA PHE A 123 36.12 -13.85 -51.94
C PHE A 123 35.92 -15.08 -51.07
N SER A 124 34.73 -15.17 -50.49
CA SER A 124 34.14 -16.41 -50.05
C SER A 124 33.15 -16.90 -51.12
N GLN A 125 32.75 -18.17 -51.06
CA GLN A 125 31.85 -18.80 -52.03
C GLN A 125 30.65 -17.95 -52.47
N LYS A 126 30.03 -17.22 -51.53
CA LYS A 126 28.84 -16.38 -51.78
C LYS A 126 29.08 -14.88 -51.64
N ASN A 127 30.14 -14.46 -50.94
CA ASN A 127 30.35 -13.05 -50.58
C ASN A 127 31.74 -12.57 -50.97
N THR A 128 31.81 -11.37 -51.53
CA THR A 128 33.07 -10.61 -51.65
C THR A 128 33.40 -10.01 -50.29
N LEU A 129 34.46 -10.50 -49.64
CA LEU A 129 34.90 -9.96 -48.36
C LEU A 129 35.73 -8.70 -48.56
N LEU A 130 36.68 -8.75 -49.50
CA LEU A 130 37.52 -7.62 -49.88
C LEU A 130 37.44 -7.37 -51.38
N SER A 131 37.14 -6.13 -51.76
CA SER A 131 37.09 -5.67 -53.15
C SER A 131 38.17 -4.63 -53.40
N SER A 132 39.01 -4.84 -54.42
CA SER A 132 40.11 -3.96 -54.80
C SER A 132 40.93 -3.47 -53.59
N PHE A 133 41.27 -4.39 -52.69
CA PHE A 133 41.91 -4.05 -51.43
C PHE A 133 43.34 -3.55 -51.66
N THR A 134 43.62 -2.39 -51.08
CA THR A 134 44.95 -1.79 -50.99
C THR A 134 45.33 -1.69 -49.51
N PRO A 135 46.47 -2.25 -49.08
CA PRO A 135 46.89 -2.19 -47.70
C PRO A 135 47.10 -0.77 -47.19
N ASN A 136 46.82 -0.55 -45.91
CA ASN A 136 47.26 0.65 -45.21
C ASN A 136 48.73 0.47 -44.79
N ARG A 137 49.48 1.55 -44.66
CA ARG A 137 50.87 1.54 -44.15
C ARG A 137 50.98 0.93 -42.74
N ASN A 138 49.90 0.98 -41.97
CA ASN A 138 49.79 0.33 -40.65
C ASN A 138 49.14 -1.04 -40.76
N SER A 139 49.31 -1.88 -39.73
CA SER A 139 48.59 -3.15 -39.63
C SER A 139 47.08 -2.95 -39.72
N THR A 140 46.42 -3.77 -40.53
CA THR A 140 44.97 -3.79 -40.69
C THR A 140 44.42 -5.18 -40.37
N VAL A 141 43.29 -5.20 -39.68
CA VAL A 141 42.54 -6.41 -39.40
C VAL A 141 41.16 -6.23 -40.03
N LYS A 142 40.76 -7.21 -40.83
CA LYS A 142 39.44 -7.26 -41.46
C LYS A 142 38.69 -8.45 -40.89
N GLU A 143 37.61 -8.18 -40.16
CA GLU A 143 36.80 -9.19 -39.48
C GLU A 143 35.38 -9.23 -40.08
N TYR A 144 34.96 -10.43 -40.46
CA TYR A 144 33.65 -10.67 -41.05
C TYR A 144 32.91 -11.75 -40.27
N SER A 145 31.61 -11.53 -40.05
CA SER A 145 30.67 -12.52 -39.55
C SER A 145 29.93 -13.12 -40.73
N VAL A 146 30.09 -14.41 -40.97
CA VAL A 146 29.46 -15.11 -42.10
C VAL A 146 28.68 -16.31 -41.60
N ASN A 147 27.54 -16.59 -42.22
CA ASN A 147 26.77 -17.79 -41.94
C ASN A 147 27.23 -18.93 -42.85
N LEU A 148 27.77 -20.00 -42.25
CA LEU A 148 28.31 -21.14 -42.98
C LEU A 148 27.40 -22.36 -42.84
N THR A 149 26.91 -22.85 -43.98
CA THR A 149 26.18 -24.11 -44.08
C THR A 149 27.19 -25.26 -44.14
N SER A 150 26.96 -26.33 -43.36
CA SER A 150 27.88 -27.48 -43.19
C SER A 150 28.57 -27.93 -44.49
N GLY A 151 29.89 -28.14 -44.44
CA GLY A 151 30.72 -28.49 -45.59
C GLY A 151 32.11 -27.84 -45.50
N ASP A 152 32.72 -27.54 -46.64
CA ASP A 152 33.99 -26.80 -46.68
C ASP A 152 33.77 -25.30 -46.88
N PHE A 153 34.43 -24.48 -46.07
CA PHE A 153 34.53 -23.04 -46.30
C PHE A 153 35.74 -22.72 -47.16
N VAL A 154 35.50 -22.05 -48.30
CA VAL A 154 36.56 -21.70 -49.25
C VAL A 154 36.78 -20.19 -49.25
N LEU A 155 38.02 -19.79 -48.95
CA LEU A 155 38.51 -18.42 -48.98
C LEU A 155 39.52 -18.26 -50.14
N THR A 156 39.18 -17.44 -51.13
CA THR A 156 39.99 -17.26 -52.35
C THR A 156 40.63 -15.88 -52.38
N PHE A 157 41.96 -15.85 -52.53
CA PHE A 157 42.74 -14.65 -52.78
C PHE A 157 43.02 -14.54 -54.28
N SER A 158 42.59 -13.44 -54.90
CA SER A 158 42.75 -13.20 -56.33
C SER A 158 43.48 -11.88 -56.57
N PRO A 159 44.76 -11.90 -56.97
CA PRO A 159 45.49 -10.70 -57.36
C PRO A 159 44.85 -9.98 -58.54
N SER A 160 44.95 -8.65 -58.57
CA SER A 160 44.66 -7.85 -59.76
C SER A 160 45.73 -8.04 -60.82
N ALA A 161 45.43 -7.63 -62.07
CA ALA A 161 46.40 -7.61 -63.15
C ALA A 161 47.66 -6.81 -62.75
N ASN A 162 48.84 -7.39 -62.99
CA ASN A 162 50.14 -6.82 -62.61
C ASN A 162 50.32 -6.55 -61.12
N SER A 163 49.61 -7.25 -60.24
CA SER A 163 49.75 -7.15 -58.80
C SER A 163 49.86 -8.53 -58.14
N PHE A 164 49.88 -8.56 -56.82
CA PHE A 164 49.92 -9.76 -55.99
C PHE A 164 49.00 -9.58 -54.79
N ALA A 165 48.60 -10.70 -54.16
CA ALA A 165 47.92 -10.72 -52.89
C ALA A 165 48.88 -11.18 -51.79
N TYR A 166 48.62 -10.81 -50.55
CA TYR A 166 49.35 -11.38 -49.42
C TYR A 166 48.44 -11.45 -48.19
N ILE A 167 48.87 -12.23 -47.21
CA ILE A 167 48.20 -12.36 -45.91
C ILE A 167 49.23 -12.71 -44.85
N ASN A 168 49.14 -12.11 -43.67
CA ASN A 168 50.02 -12.42 -42.53
C ASN A 168 49.39 -13.46 -41.61
N ALA A 169 48.07 -13.38 -41.37
CA ALA A 169 47.36 -14.42 -40.62
C ALA A 169 45.91 -14.57 -41.06
N VAL A 170 45.41 -15.81 -40.97
CA VAL A 170 44.00 -16.16 -41.20
C VAL A 170 43.43 -16.78 -39.93
N GLU A 171 42.29 -16.27 -39.48
CA GLU A 171 41.50 -16.87 -38.40
C GLU A 171 40.11 -17.25 -38.93
N VAL A 172 39.69 -18.49 -38.70
CA VAL A 172 38.31 -18.97 -38.97
C VAL A 172 37.81 -19.62 -37.69
N VAL A 173 36.85 -18.97 -37.03
CA VAL A 173 36.42 -19.34 -35.67
C VAL A 173 34.89 -19.37 -35.60
N SER A 174 34.29 -20.46 -35.13
CA SER A 174 32.83 -20.51 -34.91
C SER A 174 32.40 -19.49 -33.83
N SER A 175 31.19 -18.96 -33.94
CA SER A 175 30.58 -17.99 -33.04
C SER A 175 29.27 -18.54 -32.49
N PRO A 176 28.82 -18.12 -31.30
CA PRO A 176 27.45 -18.39 -30.87
C PRO A 176 26.45 -17.81 -31.89
N ASP A 177 25.44 -18.59 -32.24
CA ASP A 177 24.38 -18.15 -33.16
C ASP A 177 23.50 -17.06 -32.54
N ASP A 178 23.30 -17.11 -31.21
CA ASP A 178 22.51 -16.14 -30.46
C ASP A 178 23.24 -14.80 -30.23
N LEU A 179 24.48 -14.64 -30.74
CA LEU A 179 25.27 -13.42 -30.54
C LEU A 179 24.70 -12.22 -31.31
N ILE A 180 24.00 -12.48 -32.42
CA ILE A 180 23.41 -11.45 -33.28
C ILE A 180 21.94 -11.81 -33.46
N THR A 181 21.04 -10.91 -33.09
CA THR A 181 19.59 -11.10 -33.28
C THR A 181 19.22 -10.88 -34.75
N ASP A 182 18.08 -11.44 -35.18
CA ASP A 182 17.64 -11.33 -36.58
C ASP A 182 17.06 -9.95 -36.92
N ASP A 183 16.61 -9.22 -35.91
CA ASP A 183 16.05 -7.89 -36.00
C ASP A 183 17.10 -6.79 -35.73
N ALA A 184 16.99 -5.69 -36.49
CA ALA A 184 17.79 -4.48 -36.34
C ALA A 184 16.97 -3.23 -36.68
N SER A 185 17.51 -2.06 -36.36
CA SER A 185 16.95 -0.77 -36.78
C SER A 185 17.82 -0.15 -37.86
N LEU A 186 17.23 0.12 -39.02
CA LEU A 186 17.86 0.93 -40.07
C LEU A 186 18.01 2.36 -39.57
N TYR A 187 19.13 2.98 -39.94
CA TYR A 187 19.40 4.38 -39.58
C TYR A 187 18.84 5.36 -40.62
N ASN A 188 18.79 4.97 -41.90
CA ASN A 188 18.28 5.83 -42.97
C ASN A 188 17.79 5.02 -44.18
N PRO A 189 16.46 4.95 -44.43
CA PRO A 189 15.39 5.48 -43.61
C PRO A 189 15.28 4.74 -42.27
N VAL A 190 14.83 5.42 -41.22
CA VAL A 190 14.61 4.78 -39.91
C VAL A 190 13.46 3.78 -40.03
N GLY A 191 13.71 2.52 -39.71
CA GLY A 191 12.71 1.46 -39.79
C GLY A 191 13.25 0.11 -39.32
N PRO A 192 12.37 -0.87 -39.06
CA PRO A 192 12.80 -2.21 -38.70
C PRO A 192 13.43 -2.93 -39.90
N PHE A 193 14.46 -3.73 -39.62
CA PHE A 193 15.06 -4.68 -40.55
C PHE A 193 15.00 -6.07 -39.92
N THR A 194 14.63 -7.07 -40.72
CA THR A 194 14.61 -8.48 -40.33
C THR A 194 15.34 -9.29 -41.40
N GLY A 195 16.03 -10.35 -41.01
CA GLY A 195 16.91 -11.13 -41.89
C GLY A 195 18.41 -10.90 -41.64
N LEU A 196 18.81 -10.20 -40.58
CA LEU A 196 20.21 -9.95 -40.25
C LEU A 196 21.01 -11.25 -40.03
N LEU A 197 20.36 -12.34 -39.61
CA LEU A 197 20.99 -13.64 -39.46
C LEU A 197 21.52 -14.21 -40.78
N THR A 198 20.89 -13.84 -41.90
CA THR A 198 21.28 -14.32 -43.24
C THR A 198 22.37 -13.47 -43.89
N GLU A 199 22.58 -12.25 -43.38
CA GLU A 199 23.54 -11.29 -43.92
C GLU A 199 24.97 -11.54 -43.41
N SER A 200 25.94 -11.23 -44.28
CA SER A 200 27.36 -11.20 -43.91
C SER A 200 27.74 -9.82 -43.41
N LEU A 201 28.34 -9.74 -42.22
CA LEU A 201 28.55 -8.48 -41.51
C LEU A 201 30.04 -8.19 -41.37
N GLU A 202 30.50 -7.00 -41.74
CA GLU A 202 31.84 -6.52 -41.41
C GLU A 202 31.83 -5.88 -40.02
N THR A 203 32.77 -6.25 -39.16
CA THR A 203 32.94 -5.56 -37.89
C THR A 203 33.61 -4.21 -38.12
N ILE A 204 32.86 -3.12 -37.90
CA ILE A 204 33.38 -1.75 -37.97
C ILE A 204 34.05 -1.31 -36.66
N ALA A 205 33.45 -1.65 -35.52
CA ALA A 205 33.98 -1.33 -34.19
C ALA A 205 33.42 -2.27 -33.12
N ARG A 206 34.18 -2.47 -32.04
CA ARG A 206 33.73 -3.12 -30.80
C ARG A 206 33.90 -2.15 -29.64
N LEU A 207 32.79 -1.81 -28.99
CA LEU A 207 32.74 -0.85 -27.88
C LEU A 207 32.40 -1.57 -26.57
N ASN A 208 33.20 -1.32 -25.54
CA ASN A 208 32.90 -1.81 -24.19
C ASN A 208 32.14 -0.73 -23.41
N MET A 209 30.83 -0.95 -23.24
CA MET A 209 29.88 0.00 -22.64
C MET A 209 29.79 -0.23 -21.13
N GLY A 210 30.42 0.64 -20.34
CA GLY A 210 30.32 0.63 -18.87
C GLY A 210 31.09 -0.49 -18.15
N GLY A 211 31.73 -1.42 -18.87
CA GLY A 211 32.53 -2.50 -18.29
C GLY A 211 33.98 -2.12 -17.96
N SER A 212 34.65 -2.96 -17.17
CA SER A 212 36.10 -2.89 -16.97
C SER A 212 36.84 -3.11 -18.29
N TYR A 213 38.03 -2.53 -18.44
CA TYR A 213 38.86 -2.73 -19.62
C TYR A 213 39.07 -4.23 -19.90
N ILE A 214 38.78 -4.66 -21.13
CA ILE A 214 38.97 -6.04 -21.60
C ILE A 214 40.28 -6.07 -22.36
N SER A 215 41.31 -6.69 -21.79
CA SER A 215 42.59 -6.92 -22.47
C SER A 215 42.48 -8.08 -23.45
N LEU A 216 43.39 -8.14 -24.43
CA LEU A 216 43.50 -9.25 -25.37
C LEU A 216 43.67 -10.61 -24.65
N ALA A 217 44.37 -10.62 -23.51
CA ALA A 217 44.59 -11.82 -22.70
C ALA A 217 43.34 -12.29 -21.93
N ASN A 218 42.41 -11.37 -21.65
CA ASN A 218 41.18 -11.66 -20.91
C ASN A 218 40.00 -11.98 -21.85
N ASP A 219 40.16 -11.77 -23.16
CA ASP A 219 39.15 -12.17 -24.14
C ASP A 219 39.51 -13.53 -24.75
N THR A 220 38.65 -14.53 -24.54
CA THR A 220 38.86 -15.90 -25.03
C THR A 220 38.95 -16.00 -26.55
N LEU A 221 38.45 -14.99 -27.28
CA LEU A 221 38.52 -14.92 -28.74
C LEU A 221 39.53 -13.89 -29.25
N GLY A 222 40.39 -13.33 -28.39
CA GLY A 222 41.48 -12.43 -28.78
C GLY A 222 41.05 -11.13 -29.48
N ARG A 223 39.87 -10.59 -29.15
CA ARG A 223 39.29 -9.36 -29.72
C ARG A 223 39.80 -8.12 -29.01
N GLU A 224 39.87 -7.02 -29.75
CA GLU A 224 40.18 -5.69 -29.22
C GLU A 224 38.89 -4.90 -28.93
N TRP A 225 38.81 -4.28 -27.75
CA TRP A 225 37.66 -3.51 -27.30
C TRP A 225 38.04 -2.05 -27.06
N ARG A 226 37.33 -1.12 -27.70
CA ARG A 226 37.49 0.31 -27.43
C ARG A 226 36.69 0.71 -26.19
N LYS A 227 37.35 1.33 -25.22
CA LYS A 227 36.69 1.92 -24.05
C LYS A 227 35.95 3.19 -24.47
N MET A 228 34.65 3.26 -24.17
CA MET A 228 33.90 4.51 -24.34
C MET A 228 34.41 5.55 -23.31
N LYS A 229 34.83 6.73 -23.77
CA LYS A 229 35.07 7.87 -22.87
C LYS A 229 33.72 8.31 -22.30
N THR A 230 33.66 8.43 -20.98
CA THR A 230 32.45 8.56 -20.16
C THR A 230 31.67 9.84 -20.44
N GLU A 231 30.52 9.73 -21.10
CA GLU A 231 29.42 10.71 -21.00
C GLU A 231 28.10 10.11 -20.48
N HIS A 232 28.06 8.83 -20.12
CA HIS A 232 26.82 8.16 -19.65
C HIS A 232 26.96 7.49 -18.26
N LEU A 233 27.45 8.26 -17.27
CA LEU A 233 27.42 7.86 -15.85
C LEU A 233 26.02 7.92 -15.22
N PHE A 234 24.98 8.34 -15.97
CA PHE A 234 23.63 8.54 -15.44
C PHE A 234 22.86 7.24 -15.14
N ASP A 235 23.07 6.15 -15.89
CA ASP A 235 22.19 4.96 -15.77
C ASP A 235 22.54 4.03 -14.60
N TYR A 236 23.81 3.95 -14.20
CA TYR A 236 24.24 3.09 -13.09
C TYR A 236 23.85 3.66 -11.71
N TYR A 237 23.90 4.99 -11.55
CA TYR A 237 23.40 5.67 -10.36
C TYR A 237 21.87 5.55 -10.24
N ASN A 238 21.14 5.58 -11.36
CA ASN A 238 19.69 5.40 -11.35
C ASN A 238 19.27 3.99 -10.91
N MET A 239 19.94 2.93 -11.38
CA MET A 239 19.60 1.56 -10.99
C MET A 239 19.90 1.24 -9.51
N SER A 240 21.03 1.73 -9.01
CA SER A 240 21.39 1.59 -7.58
C SER A 240 20.49 2.43 -6.67
N LEU A 241 20.09 3.63 -7.11
CA LEU A 241 19.10 4.46 -6.43
C LEU A 241 17.70 3.82 -6.42
N LEU A 242 17.26 3.21 -7.53
CA LEU A 242 16.00 2.48 -7.62
C LEU A 242 15.96 1.27 -6.67
N LEU A 243 17.05 0.50 -6.61
CA LEU A 243 17.16 -0.62 -5.67
C LEU A 243 17.12 -0.15 -4.22
N PHE A 244 17.84 0.93 -3.89
CA PHE A 244 17.82 1.52 -2.55
C PHE A 244 16.44 2.07 -2.17
N LEU A 245 15.76 2.77 -3.09
CA LEU A 245 14.39 3.26 -2.89
C LEU A 245 13.39 2.12 -2.72
N SER A 246 13.54 1.02 -3.47
CA SER A 246 12.69 -0.17 -3.33
C SER A 246 12.89 -0.88 -1.97
N LEU A 247 14.15 -0.95 -1.51
CA LEU A 247 14.48 -1.49 -0.18
C LEU A 247 13.91 -0.59 0.92
N LEU A 248 14.08 0.73 0.80
CA LEU A 248 13.50 1.70 1.74
C LEU A 248 11.97 1.59 1.76
N LEU A 249 11.32 1.48 0.60
CA LEU A 249 9.87 1.31 0.50
C LEU A 249 9.42 0.00 1.13
N SER A 250 10.12 -1.12 0.88
CA SER A 250 9.79 -2.41 1.48
C SER A 250 9.99 -2.41 3.01
N LEU A 251 11.03 -1.75 3.52
CA LEU A 251 11.24 -1.54 4.95
C LEU A 251 10.17 -0.62 5.56
N CYS A 252 9.76 0.42 4.85
CA CYS A 252 8.65 1.29 5.25
C CYS A 252 7.31 0.54 5.25
N ILE A 253 7.04 -0.32 4.26
CA ILE A 253 5.86 -1.19 4.20
C ILE A 253 5.90 -2.22 5.32
N LEU A 254 7.06 -2.82 5.61
CA LEU A 254 7.23 -3.79 6.69
C LEU A 254 7.05 -3.13 8.06
N ARG A 255 7.67 -1.96 8.28
CA ARG A 255 7.48 -1.14 9.49
C ARG A 255 6.02 -0.69 9.63
N ARG A 256 5.39 -0.24 8.55
CA ARG A 256 3.96 0.10 8.51
C ARG A 256 3.11 -1.13 8.84
N SER A 257 3.41 -2.31 8.30
CA SER A 257 2.69 -3.55 8.60
C SER A 257 2.86 -4.00 10.05
N PHE A 258 4.02 -3.76 10.65
CA PHE A 258 4.28 -4.04 12.07
C PHE A 258 3.58 -3.02 12.98
N LEU A 259 3.58 -1.73 12.62
CA LEU A 259 2.82 -0.68 13.32
C LEU A 259 1.30 -0.88 13.19
N LEU A 260 0.83 -1.37 12.04
CA LEU A 260 -0.58 -1.73 11.79
C LEU A 260 -1.02 -3.00 12.52
N ARG A 261 -0.10 -3.82 13.03
CA ARG A 261 -0.40 -5.03 13.84
C ARG A 261 -0.59 -4.74 15.33
N ARG A 262 -0.60 -3.47 15.74
CA ARG A 262 -0.95 -3.09 17.11
C ARG A 262 -2.47 -3.01 17.21
N HIS A 263 -3.05 -4.07 17.74
CA HIS A 263 -4.47 -4.10 18.07
C HIS A 263 -4.73 -3.28 19.33
N CYS A 264 -5.87 -2.59 19.37
CA CYS A 264 -6.36 -1.93 20.57
C CYS A 264 -7.46 -2.81 21.16
N TYR A 265 -7.36 -3.14 22.43
CA TYR A 265 -8.31 -3.98 23.14
C TYR A 265 -9.02 -3.17 24.20
N LEU A 266 -10.36 -3.30 24.27
CA LEU A 266 -11.14 -2.85 25.40
C LEU A 266 -11.05 -3.89 26.50
N LEU A 267 -10.37 -3.57 27.58
CA LEU A 267 -10.23 -4.46 28.74
C LEU A 267 -11.54 -4.52 29.52
N ASP A 268 -12.04 -3.35 29.91
CA ASP A 268 -13.30 -3.20 30.66
C ASP A 268 -13.80 -1.74 30.57
N TYR A 269 -15.07 -1.53 30.92
CA TYR A 269 -15.69 -0.20 31.02
C TYR A 269 -16.75 -0.16 32.11
N GLU A 270 -16.98 1.02 32.68
CA GLU A 270 -17.96 1.27 33.75
C GLU A 270 -18.81 2.47 33.38
N CYS A 271 -20.12 2.25 33.25
CA CYS A 271 -21.11 3.31 33.06
C CYS A 271 -21.58 3.83 34.44
N PHE A 272 -21.79 5.14 34.53
CA PHE A 272 -22.21 5.79 35.77
C PHE A 272 -23.73 5.84 35.90
N MET A 273 -24.27 5.22 36.94
CA MET A 273 -25.67 5.37 37.32
C MET A 273 -25.79 6.42 38.44
N PRO A 274 -26.41 7.59 38.17
CA PRO A 274 -26.69 8.56 39.22
C PRO A 274 -27.66 7.99 40.28
N SER A 275 -27.68 8.59 41.46
CA SER A 275 -28.55 8.19 42.56
C SER A 275 -30.02 8.52 42.29
N ASP A 276 -30.93 7.76 42.89
CA ASP A 276 -32.37 7.82 42.64
C ASP A 276 -33.02 9.18 43.01
N ASP A 277 -32.41 9.94 43.91
CA ASP A 277 -32.82 11.31 44.24
C ASP A 277 -32.61 12.30 43.08
N ARG A 278 -31.90 11.89 42.02
CA ARG A 278 -31.71 12.67 40.79
C ARG A 278 -32.66 12.30 39.66
N LYS A 279 -33.59 11.36 39.87
CA LYS A 279 -34.55 10.91 38.85
C LYS A 279 -35.56 11.99 38.52
N LEU A 280 -35.83 12.17 37.23
CA LEU A 280 -36.77 13.13 36.69
C LEU A 280 -38.02 12.42 36.15
N SER A 281 -39.05 12.33 36.99
CA SER A 281 -40.36 11.82 36.58
C SER A 281 -41.09 12.75 35.60
N THR A 282 -42.14 12.27 34.94
CA THR A 282 -43.02 13.11 34.11
C THR A 282 -43.64 14.25 34.92
N LYS A 283 -43.95 14.02 36.20
CA LYS A 283 -44.49 15.06 37.10
C LYS A 283 -43.46 16.15 37.37
N LEU A 284 -42.27 15.78 37.84
CA LEU A 284 -41.21 16.76 38.10
C LEU A 284 -40.79 17.47 36.81
N SER A 285 -40.76 16.79 35.66
CA SER A 285 -40.50 17.42 34.37
C SER A 285 -41.46 18.59 34.10
N GLY A 286 -42.77 18.37 34.33
CA GLY A 286 -43.78 19.42 34.18
C GLY A 286 -43.59 20.57 35.17
N GLU A 287 -43.22 20.27 36.42
CA GLU A 287 -42.93 21.28 37.44
C GLU A 287 -41.71 22.14 37.06
N VAL A 288 -40.61 21.51 36.61
CA VAL A 288 -39.39 22.19 36.14
C VAL A 288 -39.72 23.13 34.97
N ILE A 289 -40.52 22.67 33.99
CA ILE A 289 -40.96 23.51 32.87
C ILE A 289 -41.79 24.69 33.37
N ARG A 290 -42.73 24.48 34.31
CA ARG A 290 -43.57 25.55 34.90
C ARG A 290 -42.77 26.57 35.70
N ARG A 291 -41.63 26.20 36.31
CA ARG A 291 -40.78 27.15 37.04
C ARG A 291 -40.12 28.19 36.14
N ASN A 292 -39.94 27.88 34.84
CA ASN A 292 -39.35 28.84 33.91
C ASN A 292 -40.36 29.94 33.53
N LYS A 293 -40.24 31.08 34.22
CA LYS A 293 -41.10 32.27 34.03
C LYS A 293 -40.92 32.97 32.68
N ASN A 294 -39.87 32.63 31.93
CA ASN A 294 -39.61 33.25 30.62
C ASN A 294 -40.44 32.59 29.50
N LEU A 295 -40.92 31.35 29.70
CA LEU A 295 -41.65 30.62 28.67
C LEU A 295 -43.00 31.27 28.40
N ARG A 296 -43.24 31.63 27.13
CA ARG A 296 -44.58 31.99 26.68
C ARG A 296 -45.33 30.72 26.27
N LEU A 297 -46.63 30.88 26.06
CA LEU A 297 -47.55 29.77 25.78
C LEU A 297 -47.07 28.86 24.63
N ASN A 298 -46.55 29.43 23.54
CA ASN A 298 -46.08 28.66 22.39
C ASN A 298 -44.79 27.87 22.67
N GLU A 299 -43.85 28.45 23.41
CA GLU A 299 -42.61 27.77 23.82
C GLU A 299 -42.90 26.66 24.84
N TYR A 300 -43.86 26.90 25.74
CA TYR A 300 -44.37 25.91 26.68
C TYR A 300 -45.03 24.73 25.96
N LYS A 301 -45.90 24.99 24.97
CA LYS A 301 -46.52 23.97 24.11
C LYS A 301 -45.46 23.17 23.35
N PHE A 302 -44.48 23.85 22.77
CA PHE A 302 -43.38 23.24 22.03
C PHE A 302 -42.58 22.27 22.92
N LEU A 303 -42.21 22.69 24.14
CA LEU A 303 -41.50 21.89 25.12
C LEU A 303 -42.24 20.60 25.51
N LEU A 304 -43.54 20.72 25.78
CA LEU A 304 -44.38 19.57 26.11
C LEU A 304 -44.49 18.60 24.93
N LYS A 305 -44.69 19.11 23.70
CA LYS A 305 -44.71 18.25 22.50
C LYS A 305 -43.35 17.57 22.26
N ALA A 306 -42.24 18.27 22.49
CA ALA A 306 -40.89 17.76 22.32
C ALA A 306 -40.58 16.62 23.31
N ILE A 307 -40.90 16.78 24.61
CA ILE A 307 -40.63 15.75 25.61
C ILE A 307 -41.51 14.50 25.40
N VAL A 308 -42.77 14.67 25.02
CA VAL A 308 -43.68 13.56 24.66
C VAL A 308 -43.13 12.73 23.50
N SER A 309 -42.58 13.41 22.50
CA SER A 309 -42.07 12.79 21.26
C SER A 309 -40.62 12.31 21.36
N SER A 310 -39.94 12.55 22.49
CA SER A 310 -38.50 12.31 22.66
C SER A 310 -38.12 10.83 22.72
N GLY A 311 -39.05 9.97 23.15
CA GLY A 311 -38.80 8.54 23.43
C GLY A 311 -38.19 8.26 24.81
N ILE A 312 -38.00 9.30 25.64
CA ILE A 312 -37.41 9.20 26.98
C ILE A 312 -38.46 8.74 28.00
N GLY A 313 -38.07 7.87 28.94
CA GLY A 313 -38.89 7.39 30.06
C GLY A 313 -38.72 8.20 31.35
N GLU A 314 -39.37 7.74 32.43
CA GLU A 314 -39.41 8.44 33.73
C GLU A 314 -38.19 8.20 34.63
N GLU A 315 -37.34 7.24 34.27
CA GLU A 315 -36.21 6.80 35.08
C GLU A 315 -34.90 7.52 34.72
N THR A 316 -34.98 8.67 34.05
CA THR A 316 -33.80 9.43 33.61
C THR A 316 -33.34 10.45 34.64
N TYR A 317 -32.08 10.90 34.55
CA TYR A 317 -31.44 11.70 35.61
C TYR A 317 -31.05 13.11 35.15
N VAL A 318 -31.16 14.08 36.07
CA VAL A 318 -30.75 15.47 35.86
C VAL A 318 -29.80 15.96 36.96
N PRO A 319 -29.18 17.14 36.83
CA PRO A 319 -28.42 17.75 37.91
C PRO A 319 -29.26 18.08 39.14
N ARG A 320 -28.63 18.06 40.31
CA ARG A 320 -29.24 18.48 41.59
C ARG A 320 -29.74 19.93 41.53
N THR A 321 -29.00 20.80 40.86
CA THR A 321 -29.37 22.22 40.67
C THR A 321 -30.74 22.38 40.03
N VAL A 322 -31.08 21.52 39.06
CA VAL A 322 -32.41 21.51 38.43
C VAL A 322 -33.46 21.08 39.43
N LEU A 323 -33.24 20.02 40.20
CA LEU A 323 -34.24 19.57 41.17
C LEU A 323 -34.46 20.59 42.30
N GLU A 324 -33.41 21.28 42.71
CA GLU A 324 -33.40 22.31 43.75
C GLU A 324 -34.00 23.66 43.32
N GLY A 325 -34.32 23.85 42.03
CA GLY A 325 -34.85 25.13 41.54
C GLY A 325 -33.77 26.20 41.31
N ARG A 326 -32.50 25.79 41.24
CA ARG A 326 -31.32 26.66 41.02
C ARG A 326 -30.79 26.59 39.59
N GLU A 327 -31.56 26.03 38.65
CA GLU A 327 -31.14 25.86 37.26
C GLU A 327 -30.83 27.17 36.51
N ALA A 328 -31.34 28.31 36.99
CA ALA A 328 -31.09 29.62 36.39
C ALA A 328 -29.77 30.27 36.84
N ASP A 329 -29.15 29.77 37.92
CA ASP A 329 -27.92 30.32 38.49
C ASP A 329 -26.99 29.19 39.00
N PRO A 330 -26.48 28.33 38.09
CA PRO A 330 -25.57 27.25 38.46
C PRO A 330 -24.18 27.82 38.80
N THR A 331 -23.55 27.28 39.85
CA THR A 331 -22.18 27.66 40.22
C THR A 331 -21.14 26.72 39.62
N LEU A 332 -19.89 27.18 39.49
CA LEU A 332 -18.77 26.30 39.13
C LEU A 332 -18.62 25.12 40.10
N LEU A 333 -18.89 25.34 41.39
CA LEU A 333 -18.79 24.30 42.41
C LEU A 333 -19.85 23.20 42.20
N ASP A 334 -21.06 23.58 41.75
CA ASP A 334 -22.10 22.61 41.41
C ASP A 334 -21.63 21.68 40.26
N ALA A 335 -21.00 22.26 39.23
CA ALA A 335 -20.46 21.49 38.10
C ALA A 335 -19.28 20.59 38.49
N LEU A 336 -18.38 21.08 39.36
CA LEU A 336 -17.26 20.29 39.88
C LEU A 336 -17.74 19.13 40.76
N SER A 337 -18.70 19.38 41.65
CA SER A 337 -19.31 18.36 42.52
C SER A 337 -19.97 17.26 41.69
N GLU A 338 -20.72 17.63 40.64
CA GLU A 338 -21.34 16.67 39.71
C GLU A 338 -20.28 15.77 39.03
N MET A 339 -19.14 16.33 38.64
CA MET A 339 -18.06 15.58 38.00
C MET A 339 -17.27 14.72 38.98
N ASP A 340 -17.03 15.20 40.20
CA ASP A 340 -16.31 14.44 41.24
C ASP A 340 -17.05 13.18 41.65
N GLU A 341 -18.38 13.25 41.83
CA GLU A 341 -19.22 12.08 42.07
C GLU A 341 -19.05 11.02 40.97
N PHE A 342 -19.10 11.46 39.71
CA PHE A 342 -18.91 10.60 38.55
C PHE A 342 -17.51 9.97 38.51
N PHE A 343 -16.45 10.77 38.64
CA PHE A 343 -15.07 10.30 38.52
C PHE A 343 -14.72 9.31 39.62
N LEU A 344 -15.07 9.62 40.87
CA LEU A 344 -14.81 8.75 42.02
C LEU A 344 -15.54 7.41 41.91
N ALA A 345 -16.82 7.45 41.50
CA ALA A 345 -17.61 6.24 41.34
C ALA A 345 -17.09 5.38 40.18
N SER A 346 -16.96 5.96 38.99
CA SER A 346 -16.74 5.20 37.75
C SER A 346 -15.29 4.72 37.63
N ILE A 347 -14.32 5.60 37.80
CA ILE A 347 -12.89 5.23 37.72
C ILE A 347 -12.54 4.30 38.88
N GLY A 348 -13.02 4.61 40.08
CA GLY A 348 -12.78 3.80 41.27
C GLY A 348 -13.31 2.37 41.13
N ARG A 349 -14.54 2.19 40.65
CA ARG A 349 -15.12 0.85 40.40
C ARG A 349 -14.39 0.12 39.27
N LEU A 350 -14.11 0.80 38.16
CA LEU A 350 -13.42 0.21 37.01
C LEU A 350 -12.02 -0.32 37.38
N LEU A 351 -11.20 0.50 38.06
CA LEU A 351 -9.86 0.08 38.46
C LEU A 351 -9.89 -1.04 39.50
N ARG A 352 -10.85 -1.02 40.44
CA ARG A 352 -11.05 -2.12 41.38
C ARG A 352 -11.47 -3.42 40.67
N ARG A 353 -12.40 -3.36 39.71
CA ARG A 353 -12.89 -4.54 38.97
C ARG A 353 -11.82 -5.14 38.07
N THR A 354 -11.02 -4.29 37.43
CA THR A 354 -9.92 -4.73 36.56
C THR A 354 -8.66 -5.14 37.32
N GLY A 355 -8.50 -4.72 38.58
CA GLY A 355 -7.29 -4.90 39.36
C GLY A 355 -6.11 -4.05 38.88
N ILE A 356 -6.34 -3.08 38.00
CA ILE A 356 -5.31 -2.22 37.42
C ILE A 356 -4.97 -1.09 38.40
N SER A 357 -3.69 -0.96 38.76
CA SER A 357 -3.23 0.16 39.57
C SER A 357 -3.27 1.46 38.77
N PRO A 358 -3.64 2.61 39.36
CA PRO A 358 -3.52 3.92 38.69
C PRO A 358 -2.12 4.20 38.13
N LYS A 359 -1.06 3.62 38.71
CA LYS A 359 0.33 3.75 38.25
C LYS A 359 0.63 3.01 36.95
N GLU A 360 -0.24 2.09 36.54
CA GLU A 360 -0.13 1.32 35.30
C GLU A 360 -0.84 2.00 34.12
N ILE A 361 -1.46 3.17 34.33
CA ILE A 361 -2.09 3.95 33.26
C ILE A 361 -1.05 4.90 32.65
N ASP A 362 -0.79 4.72 31.35
CA ASP A 362 0.17 5.54 30.60
C ASP A 362 -0.48 6.76 29.94
N ILE A 363 -1.76 6.63 29.56
CA ILE A 363 -2.49 7.65 28.81
C ILE A 363 -3.82 7.91 29.50
N LEU A 364 -4.12 9.18 29.75
CA LEU A 364 -5.44 9.61 30.21
C LEU A 364 -6.11 10.42 29.09
N VAL A 365 -7.26 9.95 28.64
CA VAL A 365 -8.12 10.67 27.68
C VAL A 365 -9.39 11.07 28.41
N VAL A 366 -9.63 12.37 28.55
CA VAL A 366 -10.84 12.88 29.18
C VAL A 366 -11.67 13.62 28.14
N ASN A 367 -12.92 13.19 27.96
CA ASN A 367 -13.92 13.84 27.14
C ASN A 367 -15.15 14.20 27.98
N VAL A 368 -15.13 15.39 28.59
CA VAL A 368 -16.33 15.95 29.21
C VAL A 368 -16.93 16.93 28.23
N SER A 369 -18.13 16.66 27.71
CA SER A 369 -18.78 17.68 26.88
C SER A 369 -19.05 18.90 27.76
N MET A 370 -18.81 20.09 27.20
CA MET A 370 -19.07 21.37 27.86
C MET A 370 -18.18 21.69 29.08
N LEU A 371 -17.09 20.94 29.33
CA LEU A 371 -16.04 21.28 30.30
C LEU A 371 -14.66 20.94 29.71
N ALA A 372 -13.78 21.94 29.55
CA ALA A 372 -12.45 21.76 28.98
C ALA A 372 -11.35 21.99 30.03
N THR A 373 -10.57 20.95 30.33
CA THR A 373 -9.31 21.06 31.07
C THR A 373 -8.14 20.55 30.21
N VAL A 374 -7.02 21.27 30.23
CA VAL A 374 -5.78 21.02 29.47
C VAL A 374 -4.77 20.36 30.43
N PRO A 375 -3.93 19.36 30.07
CA PRO A 375 -3.41 19.01 28.74
C PRO A 375 -3.66 17.56 28.25
N SER A 376 -3.44 17.29 26.96
CA SER A 376 -3.33 15.93 26.40
C SER A 376 -1.94 15.70 25.80
N LEU A 377 -1.31 14.57 26.12
CA LEU A 377 -0.10 14.08 25.47
C LEU A 377 -0.36 12.68 24.90
N ALA A 378 0.05 12.45 23.65
CA ALA A 378 0.22 11.09 23.12
C ALA A 378 1.56 11.01 22.41
N SER A 379 2.44 10.12 22.88
CA SER A 379 3.70 9.76 22.23
C SER A 379 3.68 8.24 21.94
N PRO A 380 4.17 7.79 20.78
CA PRO A 380 4.28 6.36 20.51
C PRO A 380 5.37 5.71 21.39
N SER A 381 5.01 4.71 22.19
CA SER A 381 5.94 3.92 23.03
C SER A 381 5.99 2.44 22.61
N SER A 382 7.07 1.75 22.98
CA SER A 382 7.36 0.34 22.66
C SER A 382 6.88 -0.66 23.73
N ARG A 383 6.23 -0.20 24.80
CA ARG A 383 5.73 -1.02 25.92
C ARG A 383 4.23 -1.37 25.77
N ASP A 384 3.72 -2.30 26.58
CA ASP A 384 2.27 -2.43 26.82
C ASP A 384 1.78 -1.06 27.31
N LEU A 385 0.87 -0.45 26.56
CA LEU A 385 0.33 0.86 26.87
C LEU A 385 -1.10 0.70 27.31
N ARG A 386 -1.45 1.30 28.44
CA ARG A 386 -2.82 1.35 28.94
C ARG A 386 -3.34 2.76 28.91
N ALA A 387 -4.49 2.94 28.26
CA ALA A 387 -5.20 4.20 28.23
C ALA A 387 -6.46 4.11 29.09
N LEU A 388 -6.60 5.02 30.04
CA LEU A 388 -7.86 5.28 30.72
C LEU A 388 -8.60 6.35 29.91
N VAL A 389 -9.72 5.98 29.30
CA VAL A 389 -10.59 6.91 28.59
C VAL A 389 -11.82 7.17 29.45
N VAL A 390 -12.13 8.43 29.68
CA VAL A 390 -13.24 8.85 30.51
C VAL A 390 -14.10 9.80 29.72
N THR A 391 -15.40 9.55 29.66
CA THR A 391 -16.36 10.45 29.05
C THR A 391 -17.54 10.71 29.97
N SER A 392 -17.91 11.98 30.13
CA SER A 392 -19.00 12.40 31.02
C SER A 392 -19.74 13.59 30.41
N GLU A 393 -20.94 13.84 30.87
CA GLU A 393 -21.74 15.00 30.51
C GLU A 393 -22.04 15.84 31.77
N SER A 394 -21.64 17.12 31.78
CA SER A 394 -22.11 18.06 32.82
C SER A 394 -23.22 18.93 32.24
N LEU A 395 -24.43 18.73 32.76
CA LEU A 395 -25.60 19.52 32.35
C LEU A 395 -25.74 20.79 33.17
N THR A 396 -25.16 20.81 34.38
CA THR A 396 -25.29 21.91 35.34
C THR A 396 -25.03 23.30 34.75
N PRO A 397 -23.91 23.57 34.04
CA PRO A 397 -23.63 24.92 33.54
C PRO A 397 -24.42 25.31 32.29
N ASN A 398 -25.16 24.37 31.68
CA ASN A 398 -25.73 24.53 30.34
C ASN A 398 -27.27 24.48 30.31
N TRP A 399 -27.92 24.47 31.47
CA TRP A 399 -29.37 24.49 31.51
C TRP A 399 -29.89 25.83 30.95
N TYR A 400 -30.63 25.77 29.84
CA TYR A 400 -31.08 26.98 29.17
C TYR A 400 -32.41 27.45 29.74
N ALA A 401 -32.41 28.62 30.41
CA ALA A 401 -33.60 29.23 30.98
C ALA A 401 -34.28 30.27 30.06
N GLY A 402 -33.76 30.50 28.85
CA GLY A 402 -34.32 31.45 27.88
C GLY A 402 -35.54 30.90 27.11
N THR A 403 -35.83 31.50 25.96
CA THR A 403 -37.04 31.21 25.14
C THR A 403 -36.77 30.71 23.73
N ASP A 404 -35.50 30.67 23.29
CA ASP A 404 -35.16 30.15 21.96
C ASP A 404 -35.42 28.64 21.89
N ARG A 405 -36.33 28.23 21.01
CA ARG A 405 -36.78 26.84 20.85
C ARG A 405 -35.64 25.89 20.47
N SER A 406 -34.69 26.35 19.67
CA SER A 406 -33.56 25.54 19.22
C SER A 406 -32.60 25.21 20.37
N MET A 407 -32.44 26.14 21.32
CA MET A 407 -31.59 25.99 22.51
C MET A 407 -32.31 25.21 23.61
N ILE A 408 -33.61 25.46 23.79
CA ILE A 408 -34.48 24.78 24.77
C ILE A 408 -34.53 23.26 24.56
N LEU A 409 -34.45 22.77 23.31
CA LEU A 409 -34.57 21.35 22.99
C LEU A 409 -33.51 20.49 23.72
N ALA A 410 -32.33 21.06 24.00
CA ALA A 410 -31.28 20.41 24.76
C ALA A 410 -31.74 19.97 26.15
N ASN A 411 -32.55 20.79 26.84
CA ASN A 411 -33.10 20.48 28.17
C ASN A 411 -34.04 19.24 28.13
N CYS A 412 -34.69 18.97 26.99
CA CYS A 412 -35.55 17.80 26.83
C CYS A 412 -34.75 16.52 26.62
N LEU A 413 -33.64 16.59 25.86
CA LEU A 413 -32.94 15.42 25.36
C LEU A 413 -31.81 14.94 26.28
N PHE A 414 -30.96 15.86 26.75
CA PHE A 414 -29.76 15.48 27.48
C PHE A 414 -30.07 15.03 28.92
N ARG A 415 -29.35 14.01 29.37
CA ARG A 415 -29.45 13.42 30.71
C ARG A 415 -28.08 13.20 31.31
N ALA A 416 -28.02 13.23 32.64
CA ALA A 416 -26.78 13.04 33.37
C ALA A 416 -26.30 11.60 33.24
N GLY A 417 -25.01 11.42 32.97
CA GLY A 417 -24.38 10.12 32.82
C GLY A 417 -22.92 10.24 32.40
N GLY A 418 -22.23 9.11 32.41
CA GLY A 418 -20.86 9.00 31.95
C GLY A 418 -20.39 7.56 31.84
N CYS A 419 -19.18 7.39 31.34
CA CYS A 419 -18.49 6.10 31.22
C CYS A 419 -16.98 6.27 31.38
N ALA A 420 -16.34 5.37 32.12
CA ALA A 420 -14.89 5.19 32.12
C ALA A 420 -14.55 3.86 31.44
N MET A 421 -13.41 3.76 30.75
CA MET A 421 -12.97 2.52 30.11
C MET A 421 -11.45 2.40 30.08
N VAL A 422 -10.94 1.18 30.08
CA VAL A 422 -9.51 0.90 29.92
C VAL A 422 -9.25 0.23 28.59
N LEU A 423 -8.37 0.84 27.79
CA LEU A 423 -7.86 0.29 26.55
C LEU A 423 -6.42 -0.18 26.73
N SER A 424 -6.01 -1.25 26.04
CA SER A 424 -4.63 -1.72 26.02
C SER A 424 -4.19 -2.15 24.63
N THR A 425 -2.88 -2.11 24.38
CA THR A 425 -2.27 -2.68 23.16
C THR A 425 -2.14 -4.20 23.22
N LEU A 426 -2.42 -4.81 24.38
CA LEU A 426 -2.47 -6.25 24.61
C LEU A 426 -3.88 -6.67 25.07
N PRO A 427 -4.35 -7.88 24.72
CA PRO A 427 -5.69 -8.32 25.11
C PRO A 427 -5.83 -8.52 26.63
N GLY A 428 -4.75 -8.83 27.35
CA GLY A 428 -4.88 -9.31 28.72
C GLY A 428 -5.79 -10.56 28.83
N PRO A 429 -6.05 -11.07 30.03
CA PRO A 429 -6.93 -12.24 30.22
C PRO A 429 -8.42 -11.90 30.06
N ASN A 430 -8.81 -10.64 30.29
CA ASN A 430 -10.21 -10.24 30.45
C ASN A 430 -10.75 -9.34 29.34
N ALA A 431 -9.99 -9.08 28.25
CA ALA A 431 -10.46 -8.23 27.16
C ALA A 431 -11.88 -8.62 26.71
N LYS A 432 -12.69 -7.60 26.46
CA LYS A 432 -14.06 -7.73 25.97
C LYS A 432 -14.09 -7.62 24.45
N LEU A 433 -13.44 -6.58 23.91
CA LEU A 433 -13.48 -6.25 22.48
C LEU A 433 -12.08 -5.96 21.92
N ARG A 434 -11.89 -6.24 20.63
CA ARG A 434 -10.75 -5.81 19.83
C ARG A 434 -11.22 -4.79 18.79
N LEU A 435 -10.54 -3.65 18.72
CA LEU A 435 -10.80 -2.63 17.71
C LEU A 435 -10.31 -3.14 16.33
N GLY A 436 -11.22 -3.18 15.36
CA GLY A 436 -10.95 -3.52 13.97
C GLY A 436 -10.61 -2.28 13.15
N GLN A 437 -11.63 -1.49 12.79
CA GLN A 437 -11.49 -0.30 11.97
C GLN A 437 -12.17 0.90 12.65
N LEU A 438 -11.57 2.08 12.54
CA LEU A 438 -12.12 3.36 13.00
C LEU A 438 -12.19 4.32 11.81
N ALA A 439 -13.35 4.90 11.56
CA ALA A 439 -13.58 5.89 10.52
C ALA A 439 -14.29 7.11 11.11
N ARG A 440 -13.86 8.30 10.68
CA ARG A 440 -14.50 9.57 11.00
C ARG A 440 -14.75 10.34 9.72
N THR A 441 -16.01 10.70 9.50
CA THR A 441 -16.42 11.48 8.34
C THR A 441 -16.93 12.83 8.81
N HIS A 442 -16.43 13.90 8.18
CA HIS A 442 -16.73 15.28 8.55
C HIS A 442 -17.43 15.99 7.39
N HIS A 443 -18.69 16.36 7.59
CA HIS A 443 -19.46 17.08 6.58
C HIS A 443 -19.93 18.47 7.02
N GLY A 444 -19.43 18.99 8.14
CA GLY A 444 -19.88 20.26 8.73
C GLY A 444 -19.77 21.53 7.89
N ALA A 445 -19.19 21.46 6.69
CA ALA A 445 -19.12 22.58 5.75
C ALA A 445 -20.21 22.56 4.68
N ARG A 446 -21.12 21.57 4.68
CA ARG A 446 -22.18 21.43 3.67
C ARG A 446 -23.57 21.63 4.28
N ASP A 447 -24.34 22.54 3.70
CA ASP A 447 -25.73 22.81 4.11
C ASP A 447 -26.62 21.57 3.96
N GLU A 448 -26.35 20.72 2.98
CA GLU A 448 -27.00 19.41 2.79
C GLU A 448 -26.85 18.49 4.01
N SER A 449 -25.70 18.55 4.70
CA SER A 449 -25.44 17.74 5.89
C SER A 449 -26.08 18.32 7.15
N TYR A 450 -26.39 19.62 7.15
CA TYR A 450 -27.29 20.22 8.13
C TYR A 450 -28.75 19.80 7.88
N GLY A 451 -29.16 19.71 6.60
CA GLY A 451 -30.51 19.31 6.18
C GLY A 451 -30.80 17.81 6.24
N CYS A 452 -29.80 16.93 6.34
CA CYS A 452 -30.01 15.47 6.28
C CYS A 452 -30.79 14.85 7.46
N CYS A 453 -30.99 15.62 8.52
CA CYS A 453 -31.83 15.25 9.66
C CYS A 453 -33.23 15.90 9.60
N MET A 454 -33.54 16.64 8.55
CA MET A 454 -34.83 17.32 8.35
C MET A 454 -35.64 16.57 7.29
N GLN A 455 -36.86 16.19 7.64
CA GLN A 455 -37.81 15.63 6.69
C GLN A 455 -38.35 16.79 5.83
N THR A 456 -38.12 16.77 4.52
CA THR A 456 -38.63 17.79 3.60
C THR A 456 -39.81 17.25 2.79
N GLU A 457 -40.80 18.11 2.61
CA GLU A 457 -41.98 17.86 1.79
C GLU A 457 -41.70 18.30 0.34
N ASP A 458 -42.27 17.58 -0.62
CA ASP A 458 -42.32 18.02 -2.01
C ASP A 458 -43.31 19.20 -2.19
N GLU A 459 -43.40 19.72 -3.42
CA GLU A 459 -44.29 20.84 -3.79
C GLU A 459 -45.80 20.55 -3.56
N PHE A 460 -46.15 19.31 -3.20
CA PHE A 460 -47.51 18.85 -2.92
C PHE A 460 -47.72 18.44 -1.45
N GLY A 461 -46.78 18.77 -0.55
CA GLY A 461 -46.88 18.47 0.88
C GLY A 461 -46.62 17.00 1.24
N ARG A 462 -45.93 16.24 0.38
CA ARG A 462 -45.64 14.80 0.61
C ARG A 462 -44.18 14.62 0.98
N ALA A 463 -43.92 13.95 2.10
CA ALA A 463 -42.55 13.64 2.51
C ALA A 463 -41.89 12.64 1.54
N GLY A 464 -40.74 13.02 0.96
CA GLY A 464 -39.98 12.19 0.02
C GLY A 464 -38.73 11.56 0.64
N ASP A 465 -38.42 10.31 0.26
CA ASP A 465 -37.30 9.51 0.77
C ASP A 465 -36.18 9.42 -0.30
N PHE A 466 -34.96 9.87 0.02
CA PHE A 466 -33.81 9.76 -0.89
C PHE A 466 -33.29 8.32 -0.91
N ARG A 467 -33.59 7.55 -1.96
CA ARG A 467 -33.05 6.20 -2.15
C ARG A 467 -31.66 6.24 -2.80
N SER A 468 -30.61 6.25 -1.96
CA SER A 468 -29.26 5.83 -2.38
C SER A 468 -29.17 4.29 -2.34
N PRO A 469 -28.27 3.65 -3.12
CA PRO A 469 -28.08 2.21 -3.06
C PRO A 469 -27.70 1.77 -1.64
N VAL A 470 -28.55 0.95 -1.02
CA VAL A 470 -28.38 0.46 0.35
C VAL A 470 -27.34 -0.66 0.35
N VAL A 471 -26.18 -0.40 0.95
CA VAL A 471 -25.22 -1.46 1.30
C VAL A 471 -25.80 -2.23 2.48
N ASP A 472 -26.00 -3.54 2.34
CA ASP A 472 -26.47 -4.37 3.45
C ASP A 472 -25.33 -4.65 4.43
N PHE A 473 -25.19 -3.75 5.42
CA PHE A 473 -24.17 -3.85 6.45
C PHE A 473 -24.32 -5.12 7.31
N ARG A 474 -25.52 -5.71 7.41
CA ARG A 474 -25.78 -6.94 8.18
C ARG A 474 -25.02 -8.15 7.63
N SER A 475 -24.59 -8.11 6.38
CA SER A 475 -23.73 -9.15 5.80
C SER A 475 -22.34 -9.23 6.46
N GLY A 476 -21.90 -8.15 7.12
CA GLY A 476 -20.56 -8.03 7.69
C GLY A 476 -20.50 -7.72 9.19
N VAL A 477 -21.64 -7.45 9.85
CA VAL A 477 -21.73 -7.14 11.28
C VAL A 477 -22.95 -7.78 11.90
N GLU A 478 -22.79 -8.29 13.12
CA GLU A 478 -23.83 -9.01 13.86
C GLU A 478 -24.65 -8.08 14.77
N HIS A 479 -24.07 -6.97 15.23
CA HIS A 479 -24.72 -6.03 16.15
C HIS A 479 -24.49 -4.56 15.78
N PHE A 480 -25.50 -3.71 16.02
CA PHE A 480 -25.43 -2.26 15.79
C PHE A 480 -25.53 -1.51 17.12
N CYS A 481 -24.48 -0.77 17.46
CA CYS A 481 -24.41 0.06 18.66
C CYS A 481 -24.59 1.54 18.28
N LEU A 482 -25.84 2.01 18.30
CA LEU A 482 -26.21 3.35 17.82
C LEU A 482 -26.26 4.37 18.96
N HIS A 483 -25.75 5.58 18.72
CA HIS A 483 -25.84 6.68 19.68
C HIS A 483 -27.30 7.10 19.95
N THR A 484 -27.66 7.29 21.21
CA THR A 484 -29.01 7.69 21.65
C THR A 484 -29.24 9.20 21.59
N GLY A 485 -28.89 9.82 20.46
CA GLY A 485 -29.05 11.27 20.26
C GLY A 485 -30.50 11.76 20.38
N GLY A 486 -31.45 10.88 20.08
CA GLY A 486 -32.90 11.10 20.15
C GLY A 486 -33.63 10.13 19.21
N LYS A 487 -34.94 9.95 19.42
CA LYS A 487 -35.75 9.00 18.64
C LYS A 487 -35.64 9.23 17.13
N ALA A 488 -35.72 10.48 16.67
CA ALA A 488 -35.65 10.81 15.24
C ALA A 488 -34.33 10.41 14.59
N VAL A 489 -33.20 10.55 15.31
CA VAL A 489 -31.87 10.17 14.81
C VAL A 489 -31.77 8.65 14.68
N ILE A 490 -32.23 7.90 15.70
CA ILE A 490 -32.26 6.43 15.65
C ILE A 490 -33.11 5.97 14.47
N ASP A 491 -34.31 6.53 14.31
CA ASP A 491 -35.25 6.20 13.23
C ASP A 491 -34.66 6.50 11.83
N ALA A 492 -33.95 7.63 11.68
CA ALA A 492 -33.31 8.01 10.43
C ALA A 492 -32.16 7.06 10.06
N VAL A 493 -31.32 6.68 11.04
CA VAL A 493 -30.23 5.71 10.82
C VAL A 493 -30.78 4.33 10.50
N ALA A 494 -31.82 3.90 11.22
CA ALA A 494 -32.49 2.63 10.98
C ALA A 494 -33.00 2.52 9.53
N ARG A 495 -33.71 3.53 9.06
CA ARG A 495 -34.19 3.59 7.66
C ARG A 495 -33.04 3.63 6.66
N SER A 496 -32.05 4.48 6.91
CA SER A 496 -30.91 4.68 5.98
C SER A 496 -30.06 3.42 5.80
N LEU A 497 -29.91 2.61 6.86
CA LEU A 497 -29.11 1.39 6.85
C LEU A 497 -29.94 0.10 6.69
N GLY A 498 -31.27 0.22 6.55
CA GLY A 498 -32.17 -0.94 6.43
C GLY A 498 -32.18 -1.87 7.66
N LEU A 499 -32.06 -1.30 8.86
CA LEU A 499 -31.99 -2.04 10.13
C LEU A 499 -33.38 -2.53 10.57
N SER A 500 -33.40 -3.68 11.23
CA SER A 500 -34.62 -4.25 11.84
C SER A 500 -34.89 -3.66 13.23
N GLU A 501 -36.09 -3.88 13.78
CA GLU A 501 -36.40 -3.46 15.15
C GLU A 501 -35.47 -4.12 16.19
N ALA A 502 -35.03 -5.37 15.97
CA ALA A 502 -34.10 -6.06 16.85
C ALA A 502 -32.71 -5.38 16.88
N ASP A 503 -32.27 -4.80 15.76
CA ASP A 503 -31.00 -4.10 15.61
C ASP A 503 -31.01 -2.75 16.36
N VAL A 504 -32.15 -2.05 16.37
CA VAL A 504 -32.29 -0.72 16.99
C VAL A 504 -32.80 -0.75 18.42
N GLU A 505 -33.38 -1.88 18.87
CA GLU A 505 -33.90 -2.07 20.22
C GLU A 505 -32.91 -1.65 21.31
N PRO A 506 -31.61 -2.04 21.28
CA PRO A 506 -30.65 -1.59 22.29
C PRO A 506 -30.59 -0.07 22.43
N ALA A 507 -30.56 0.66 21.31
CA ALA A 507 -30.53 2.12 21.33
C ALA A 507 -31.86 2.72 21.82
N ARG A 508 -33.00 2.15 21.43
CA ARG A 508 -34.33 2.61 21.90
C ARG A 508 -34.49 2.41 23.40
N MET A 509 -34.12 1.24 23.92
CA MET A 509 -34.24 0.92 25.34
C MET A 509 -33.28 1.75 26.19
N THR A 510 -32.05 1.97 25.72
CA THR A 510 -31.12 2.89 26.37
C THR A 510 -31.65 4.33 26.37
N LEU A 511 -32.17 4.83 25.25
CA LEU A 511 -32.78 6.17 25.19
C LEU A 511 -33.95 6.29 26.16
N HIS A 512 -34.79 5.26 26.26
CA HIS A 512 -35.91 5.24 27.19
C HIS A 512 -35.45 5.26 28.65
N ARG A 513 -34.49 4.40 29.02
CA ARG A 513 -34.05 4.23 30.41
C ARG A 513 -33.13 5.34 30.91
N PHE A 514 -32.22 5.80 30.08
CA PHE A 514 -31.13 6.70 30.48
C PHE A 514 -31.14 8.04 29.73
N GLY A 515 -31.91 8.17 28.64
CA GLY A 515 -31.91 9.37 27.81
C GLY A 515 -30.67 9.51 26.94
N ASN A 516 -30.38 10.74 26.51
CA ASN A 516 -29.15 11.06 25.80
C ASN A 516 -28.06 11.47 26.83
N THR A 517 -27.20 10.54 27.20
CA THR A 517 -26.02 10.79 28.07
C THR A 517 -24.80 11.21 27.24
N SER A 518 -25.05 11.90 26.13
CA SER A 518 -24.05 12.42 25.19
C SER A 518 -23.13 11.33 24.67
N ALA A 519 -21.83 11.58 24.57
CA ALA A 519 -20.82 10.63 24.08
C ALA A 519 -20.80 9.30 24.86
N SER A 520 -21.26 9.28 26.12
CA SER A 520 -21.28 8.06 26.93
C SER A 520 -22.39 7.08 26.54
N SER A 521 -23.43 7.54 25.84
CA SER A 521 -24.63 6.77 25.49
C SER A 521 -24.33 5.43 24.81
N LEU A 522 -23.32 5.38 23.94
CA LEU A 522 -22.92 4.16 23.23
C LEU A 522 -22.56 3.01 24.19
N TRP A 523 -21.97 3.33 25.33
CA TRP A 523 -21.54 2.33 26.30
C TRP A 523 -22.71 1.76 27.10
N TYR A 524 -23.78 2.53 27.29
CA TYR A 524 -25.04 2.03 27.85
C TYR A 524 -25.76 1.10 26.87
N VAL A 525 -25.70 1.39 25.57
CA VAL A 525 -26.22 0.53 24.50
C VAL A 525 -25.43 -0.78 24.44
N LEU A 526 -24.10 -0.71 24.51
CA LEU A 526 -23.24 -1.88 24.59
C LEU A 526 -23.55 -2.71 25.85
N ALA A 527 -23.71 -2.06 27.01
CA ALA A 527 -24.06 -2.72 28.28
C ALA A 527 -25.43 -3.41 28.23
N TYR A 528 -26.40 -2.83 27.51
CA TYR A 528 -27.69 -3.47 27.28
C TYR A 528 -27.52 -4.79 26.51
N MET A 529 -26.75 -4.77 25.43
CA MET A 529 -26.46 -5.97 24.63
C MET A 529 -25.68 -7.01 25.44
N GLU A 530 -24.73 -6.59 26.28
CA GLU A 530 -24.04 -7.46 27.23
C GLU A 530 -25.02 -8.10 28.22
N ALA A 531 -25.89 -7.32 28.86
CA ALA A 531 -26.86 -7.79 29.86
C ALA A 531 -27.93 -8.71 29.27
N LYS A 532 -28.26 -8.54 27.98
CA LYS A 532 -29.09 -9.49 27.21
C LYS A 532 -28.34 -10.72 26.73
N GLY A 533 -27.04 -10.83 27.02
CA GLY A 533 -26.20 -11.95 26.59
C GLY A 533 -26.05 -12.07 25.07
N ARG A 534 -26.22 -10.97 24.33
CA ARG A 534 -26.22 -10.95 22.85
C ARG A 534 -24.82 -11.07 22.25
N LEU A 535 -23.80 -10.59 22.96
CA LEU A 535 -22.45 -10.45 22.42
C LEU A 535 -21.64 -11.75 22.64
N LYS A 536 -21.46 -12.53 21.57
CA LYS A 536 -20.70 -13.79 21.57
C LYS A 536 -19.33 -13.62 20.92
N LYS A 537 -18.39 -14.46 21.33
CA LYS A 537 -17.03 -14.45 20.79
C LYS A 537 -17.04 -14.61 19.27
N GLY A 538 -16.38 -13.69 18.58
CA GLY A 538 -16.29 -13.64 17.11
C GLY A 538 -17.31 -12.68 16.48
N ASP A 539 -18.34 -12.26 17.21
CA ASP A 539 -19.30 -11.28 16.73
C ASP A 539 -18.64 -9.93 16.49
N ARG A 540 -19.16 -9.19 15.52
CA ARG A 540 -18.73 -7.83 15.19
C ARG A 540 -19.82 -6.84 15.52
N VAL A 541 -19.41 -5.76 16.19
CA VAL A 541 -20.30 -4.67 16.61
C VAL A 541 -19.93 -3.41 15.83
N LEU A 542 -20.85 -2.90 15.03
CA LEU A 542 -20.71 -1.59 14.37
C LEU A 542 -21.24 -0.51 15.31
N MET A 543 -20.33 0.31 15.84
CA MET A 543 -20.66 1.41 16.73
C MET A 543 -20.69 2.73 15.96
N ILE A 544 -21.79 3.48 16.03
CA ILE A 544 -22.03 4.69 15.23
C ILE A 544 -22.44 5.86 16.14
N SER A 545 -21.70 6.97 16.09
CA SER A 545 -22.04 8.21 16.79
C SER A 545 -22.10 9.42 15.88
N PHE A 546 -22.88 10.42 16.32
CA PHE A 546 -23.07 11.70 15.67
C PHE A 546 -22.72 12.83 16.65
N GLY A 547 -22.23 13.96 16.13
CA GLY A 547 -21.91 15.13 16.94
C GLY A 547 -21.83 16.43 16.14
N ALA A 548 -21.61 17.54 16.85
CA ALA A 548 -21.64 18.90 16.30
C ALA A 548 -20.65 19.14 15.14
N GLY A 549 -21.08 19.94 14.15
CA GLY A 549 -20.40 20.17 12.87
C GLY A 549 -20.66 19.03 11.86
N PHE A 550 -21.86 18.43 11.92
CA PHE A 550 -22.25 17.11 11.42
C PHE A 550 -21.06 16.16 11.19
N LYS A 551 -20.64 15.54 12.30
CA LYS A 551 -19.58 14.55 12.33
C LYS A 551 -20.19 13.19 12.61
N CYS A 552 -19.88 12.21 11.77
CA CYS A 552 -20.21 10.82 12.00
C CYS A 552 -18.92 10.07 12.33
N ASN A 553 -18.88 9.38 13.46
CA ASN A 553 -17.80 8.45 13.79
C ASN A 553 -18.37 7.05 13.77
N SER A 554 -17.66 6.12 13.15
CA SER A 554 -17.97 4.71 13.20
C SER A 554 -16.74 3.91 13.57
N CYS A 555 -16.92 2.89 14.40
CA CYS A 555 -15.89 1.90 14.63
C CYS A 555 -16.46 0.49 14.64
N LEU A 556 -15.64 -0.44 14.19
CA LEU A 556 -15.93 -1.86 14.20
C LEU A 556 -15.17 -2.50 15.36
N TRP A 557 -15.92 -3.13 16.26
CA TRP A 557 -15.37 -3.96 17.33
C TRP A 557 -15.58 -5.43 17.01
N GLU A 558 -14.65 -6.27 17.43
CA GLU A 558 -14.78 -7.72 17.44
C GLU A 558 -14.82 -8.21 18.88
N VAL A 559 -15.82 -9.02 19.22
CA VAL A 559 -15.99 -9.59 20.55
C VAL A 559 -14.99 -10.72 20.74
N VAL A 560 -14.10 -10.59 21.73
CA VAL A 560 -13.00 -11.58 21.93
C VAL A 560 -13.35 -12.71 22.89
N ARG A 561 -14.45 -12.56 23.64
CA ARG A 561 -15.02 -13.55 24.56
C ARG A 561 -16.52 -13.34 24.72
N ASP A 562 -17.24 -14.38 25.14
CA ASP A 562 -18.66 -14.26 25.45
C ASP A 562 -18.87 -13.28 26.61
N LEU A 563 -19.85 -12.39 26.46
CA LEU A 563 -20.19 -11.37 27.44
C LEU A 563 -21.59 -11.67 28.01
N ASP A 564 -21.67 -11.76 29.34
CA ASP A 564 -22.84 -12.13 30.12
C ASP A 564 -23.47 -10.94 30.87
N GLY A 565 -22.83 -9.77 30.84
CA GLY A 565 -23.35 -8.50 31.36
C GLY A 565 -23.49 -8.40 32.88
N ASN A 566 -22.90 -9.33 33.63
CA ASN A 566 -22.94 -9.32 35.09
C ASN A 566 -22.26 -8.07 35.68
N GLY A 567 -22.91 -7.42 36.65
CA GLY A 567 -22.35 -6.27 37.36
C GLY A 567 -22.28 -4.96 36.56
N ASN A 568 -23.13 -4.78 35.54
CA ASN A 568 -23.20 -3.56 34.74
C ASN A 568 -24.43 -2.70 35.09
N VAL A 569 -24.57 -1.52 34.46
CA VAL A 569 -25.66 -0.55 34.76
C VAL A 569 -27.08 -1.04 34.51
N TRP A 570 -27.28 -2.19 33.88
CA TRP A 570 -28.59 -2.80 33.66
C TRP A 570 -28.91 -3.91 34.67
N GLU A 571 -27.99 -4.22 35.58
CA GLU A 571 -28.16 -5.23 36.61
C GLU A 571 -29.43 -4.96 37.44
N GLY A 572 -30.20 -6.02 37.69
CA GLY A 572 -31.44 -5.96 38.46
C GLY A 572 -32.67 -5.43 37.72
N MET A 573 -32.54 -4.91 36.49
CA MET A 573 -33.67 -4.38 35.73
C MET A 573 -33.71 -4.81 34.26
N ILE A 574 -32.70 -5.51 33.75
CA ILE A 574 -32.64 -5.89 32.33
C ILE A 574 -33.83 -6.74 31.87
N ASP A 575 -34.42 -7.55 32.76
CA ASP A 575 -35.56 -8.43 32.44
C ASP A 575 -36.87 -7.69 32.22
N GLU A 576 -36.96 -6.44 32.68
CA GLU A 576 -38.11 -5.55 32.44
C GLU A 576 -38.12 -4.96 31.01
N TYR A 577 -37.03 -5.17 30.27
CA TYR A 577 -36.85 -4.65 28.92
C TYR A 577 -36.86 -5.77 27.86
N PRO A 578 -37.31 -5.50 26.62
CA PRO A 578 -37.80 -4.22 26.14
C PRO A 578 -39.19 -3.88 26.70
N VAL A 579 -39.38 -2.62 27.07
CA VAL A 579 -40.72 -2.08 27.28
C VAL A 579 -41.39 -1.99 25.89
N GLY A 580 -42.62 -2.49 25.76
CA GLY A 580 -43.33 -2.50 24.46
C GLY A 580 -43.44 -1.12 23.81
N ASN A 581 -43.87 -1.03 22.54
CA ASN A 581 -43.80 0.17 21.67
C ASN A 581 -43.68 1.51 22.41
N THR A 582 -42.46 2.00 22.56
CA THR A 582 -42.12 3.20 23.37
C THR A 582 -42.79 4.48 22.85
N ALA A 583 -43.24 4.49 21.59
CA ALA A 583 -43.97 5.60 21.00
C ALA A 583 -45.45 5.64 21.44
N GLU A 584 -46.10 4.50 21.63
CA GLU A 584 -47.53 4.41 22.01
C GLU A 584 -47.74 4.32 23.53
N LYS A 585 -46.71 3.93 24.29
CA LYS A 585 -46.76 3.78 25.76
C LYS A 585 -45.86 4.76 26.52
N SER A 586 -45.47 5.88 25.91
CA SER A 586 -44.71 6.92 26.61
C SER A 586 -45.53 7.44 27.82
N PRO A 587 -44.99 7.46 29.05
CA PRO A 587 -45.67 8.06 30.21
C PRO A 587 -46.02 9.53 29.98
N PHE A 588 -45.18 10.23 29.20
CA PHE A 588 -45.47 11.58 28.73
C PHE A 588 -46.67 11.63 27.79
N LEU A 589 -46.86 10.64 26.89
CA LEU A 589 -48.04 10.56 26.03
C LEU A 589 -49.32 10.30 26.85
N GLY A 590 -49.26 9.47 27.88
CA GLY A 590 -50.39 9.26 28.78
C GLY A 590 -50.83 10.55 29.50
N LYS A 591 -49.87 11.37 29.93
CA LYS A 591 -50.15 12.59 30.70
C LYS A 591 -50.38 13.86 29.86
N PHE A 592 -49.67 13.98 28.74
CA PHE A 592 -49.63 15.18 27.89
C PHE A 592 -50.04 14.88 26.43
N GLY A 593 -50.52 13.68 26.11
CA GLY A 593 -50.88 13.30 24.74
C GLY A 593 -52.08 14.07 24.16
N TRP A 594 -52.93 14.65 25.02
CA TRP A 594 -54.02 15.54 24.62
C TRP A 594 -53.55 16.73 23.75
N LEU A 595 -52.30 17.18 23.94
CA LEU A 595 -51.67 18.25 23.16
C LEU A 595 -51.50 17.93 21.66
N GLN A 596 -51.59 16.66 21.26
CA GLN A 596 -51.49 16.26 19.84
C GLN A 596 -52.77 16.58 19.07
N ASN A 597 -53.92 16.71 19.75
CA ASN A 597 -55.24 16.88 19.13
C ASN A 597 -55.80 18.31 19.24
N GLU A 598 -55.10 19.23 19.90
CA GLU A 598 -55.54 20.62 20.06
C GLU A 598 -55.12 21.53 18.91
N VAL A 599 -56.10 22.21 18.33
CA VAL A 599 -55.94 23.30 17.35
C VAL A 599 -55.27 24.50 18.05
N ASP A 600 -54.32 25.17 17.38
CA ASP A 600 -53.43 26.16 17.99
C ASP A 600 -54.14 27.37 18.64
N GLU A 601 -55.38 27.67 18.29
CA GLU A 601 -56.13 28.82 18.82
C GLU A 601 -56.72 28.61 20.23
N ASP A 602 -56.87 27.36 20.69
CA ASP A 602 -57.55 27.05 21.97
C ASP A 602 -56.60 26.64 23.11
N PHE A 603 -55.29 26.54 22.86
CA PHE A 603 -54.34 26.15 23.89
C PHE A 603 -54.26 27.24 24.97
N ARG A 604 -54.53 26.88 26.22
CA ARG A 604 -54.31 27.74 27.40
C ARG A 604 -53.32 27.09 28.34
N PHE A 605 -52.68 27.88 29.21
CA PHE A 605 -51.93 27.30 30.31
C PHE A 605 -52.87 26.40 31.12
N PRO A 606 -52.48 25.17 31.47
CA PRO A 606 -53.31 24.30 32.29
C PRO A 606 -53.61 25.00 33.63
N GLU A 607 -54.89 25.24 33.92
CA GLU A 607 -55.34 25.56 35.28
C GLU A 607 -55.23 24.28 36.14
N ASP A 608 -54.89 24.45 37.42
CA ASP A 608 -54.23 23.47 38.29
C ASP A 608 -54.75 22.02 38.33
#